data_AF-A0A328XSQ0-F1
#
_entry.id   AF-A0A328XSQ0-F1
#
_cell.length_a   1.000
_cell.length_b   1.000
_cell.length_c   1.000
_cell.angle_alpha   90.00
_cell.angle_beta   90.00
_cell.angle_gamma   90.00
#
_symmetry.space_group_name_H-M   'P 1'
#
loop_
_entity.id
_entity.type
_entity.pdbx_description
1 polymer ?
#
loop_
_entity_poly.entity_id
_entity_poly.type
_entity_poly.pdbx_seq_one_letter_code
_entity_poly.pdbx_strand_id
1 'polypeptide(L)'
;MLNSFVALRKDCDDALESVEKAQIDGFSELLMDYISAGHFEIYPQLREEAKAFSDDEALTIADQLLERLEMSTELVLSFDADYATPSRCDYYLSRLPAWLDRLARGLESRFDLEDQLIGRLHAAHSPPTEAQCSIGVTSS
;
A
#
# COMPACT_ATOMS: atom_id res chain seq x y z
N MET A 1 -5.22 -5.86 5.22
CA MET A 1 -4.15 -5.09 5.90
C MET A 1 -4.70 -3.93 6.75
N LEU A 2 -5.24 -2.84 6.19
CA LEU A 2 -5.65 -1.64 6.97
C LEU A 2 -6.65 -1.91 8.12
N ASN A 3 -7.64 -2.79 7.91
CA ASN A 3 -8.58 -3.16 8.98
C ASN A 3 -7.87 -3.85 10.16
N SER A 4 -6.90 -4.71 9.89
CA SER A 4 -6.09 -5.37 10.91
C SER A 4 -5.18 -4.37 11.64
N PHE A 5 -4.60 -3.40 10.92
CA PHE A 5 -3.84 -2.31 11.52
C PHE A 5 -4.69 -1.46 12.49
N VAL A 6 -5.89 -1.07 12.07
CA VAL A 6 -6.81 -0.29 12.91
C VAL A 6 -7.26 -1.09 14.13
N ALA A 7 -7.60 -2.36 13.97
CA ALA A 7 -7.98 -3.24 15.08
C ALA A 7 -6.83 -3.39 16.08
N LEU A 8 -5.62 -3.75 15.60
CA LEU A 8 -4.46 -3.94 16.48
C LEU A 8 -4.08 -2.67 17.24
N ARG A 9 -4.15 -1.50 16.59
CA ARG A 9 -3.91 -0.21 17.24
C ARG A 9 -4.98 0.10 18.29
N LYS A 10 -6.25 -0.15 17.99
CA LYS A 10 -7.33 0.01 18.96
C LYS A 10 -7.09 -0.86 20.19
N ASP A 11 -6.71 -2.12 20.01
CA ASP A 11 -6.44 -3.03 21.12
C ASP A 11 -5.22 -2.56 21.95
N CYS A 12 -4.20 -2.00 21.30
CA CYS A 12 -3.07 -1.35 21.99
C CYS A 12 -3.50 -0.16 22.84
N ASP A 13 -4.40 0.69 22.32
CA ASP A 13 -4.89 1.89 23.00
C ASP A 13 -5.84 1.55 24.16
N ASP A 14 -6.65 0.49 24.01
CA ASP A 14 -7.62 0.06 25.01
C ASP A 14 -6.95 -0.70 26.16
N ALA A 15 -6.10 -1.69 25.86
CA ALA A 15 -5.39 -2.52 26.84
C ALA A 15 -4.20 -3.28 26.19
N LEU A 16 -3.02 -2.67 26.18
CA LEU A 16 -1.82 -3.25 25.53
C LEU A 16 -1.48 -4.67 26.02
N GLU A 17 -1.62 -4.97 27.30
CA GLU A 17 -1.36 -6.32 27.85
C GLU A 17 -2.34 -7.39 27.37
N SER A 18 -3.46 -7.00 26.77
CA SER A 18 -4.44 -7.92 26.20
C SER A 18 -4.14 -8.33 24.75
N VAL A 19 -3.18 -7.65 24.11
CA VAL A 19 -2.76 -7.96 22.74
C VAL A 19 -2.00 -9.28 22.72
N GLU A 20 -2.56 -10.25 22.00
CA GLU A 20 -1.96 -11.57 21.84
C GLU A 20 -1.04 -11.63 20.62
N LYS A 21 0.00 -12.47 20.71
CA LYS A 21 0.92 -12.73 19.58
C LYS A 21 0.17 -13.09 18.29
N ALA A 22 -0.91 -13.86 18.37
CA ALA A 22 -1.70 -14.26 17.21
C ALA A 22 -2.28 -13.05 16.42
N GLN A 23 -2.61 -11.96 17.12
CA GLN A 23 -3.09 -10.74 16.48
C GLN A 23 -1.95 -10.01 15.75
N ILE A 24 -0.76 -10.00 16.36
CA ILE A 24 0.44 -9.40 15.76
C ILE A 24 0.90 -10.22 14.55
N ASP A 25 0.87 -11.55 14.65
CA ASP A 25 1.20 -12.47 13.56
C ASP A 25 0.26 -12.28 12.38
N GLY A 26 -1.05 -12.27 12.63
CA GLY A 26 -2.04 -12.06 11.57
C GLY A 26 -1.90 -10.68 10.91
N PHE A 27 -1.51 -9.65 11.65
CA PHE A 27 -1.18 -8.36 11.07
C PHE A 27 0.12 -8.42 10.25
N SER A 28 1.18 -9.06 10.76
CA SER A 28 2.47 -9.23 10.07
C SER A 28 2.31 -9.97 8.75
N GLU A 29 1.54 -11.07 8.74
CA GLU A 29 1.22 -11.84 7.53
C GLU A 29 0.51 -10.96 6.48
N LEU A 30 -0.56 -10.27 6.86
CA LEU A 30 -1.28 -9.37 5.95
C LEU A 30 -0.42 -8.22 5.43
N LEU A 31 0.55 -7.77 6.22
CA LEU A 31 1.48 -6.73 5.83
C LEU A 31 2.53 -7.27 4.86
N MET A 32 3.10 -8.44 5.12
CA MET A 32 4.03 -9.13 4.21
C MET A 32 3.37 -9.47 2.87
N ASP A 33 2.13 -9.94 2.88
CA ASP A 33 1.35 -10.21 1.67
C ASP A 33 1.17 -8.93 0.83
N TYR A 34 0.79 -7.83 1.47
CA TYR A 34 0.61 -6.54 0.80
C TYR A 34 1.92 -6.03 0.18
N ILE A 35 3.02 -6.06 0.94
CA ILE A 35 4.33 -5.61 0.44
C ILE A 35 4.78 -6.46 -0.75
N SER A 36 4.63 -7.78 -0.64
CA SER A 36 5.08 -8.76 -1.65
C SER A 36 4.23 -8.70 -2.93
N ALA A 37 2.91 -8.57 -2.80
CA ALA A 37 2.01 -8.43 -3.95
C ALA A 37 2.36 -7.19 -4.78
N GLY A 38 2.66 -6.06 -4.14
CA GLY A 38 3.17 -4.88 -4.82
C GLY A 38 4.43 -5.19 -5.62
N HIS A 39 5.47 -5.67 -4.95
CA HIS A 39 6.80 -5.90 -5.54
C HIS A 39 6.80 -6.88 -6.72
N PHE A 40 6.12 -8.02 -6.58
CA PHE A 40 6.29 -9.14 -7.49
C PHE A 40 5.17 -9.31 -8.51
N GLU A 41 4.01 -8.71 -8.26
CA GLU A 41 2.83 -8.89 -9.10
C GLU A 41 2.34 -7.57 -9.68
N ILE A 42 1.94 -6.63 -8.82
CA ILE A 42 1.20 -5.45 -9.25
C ILE A 42 2.07 -4.44 -9.99
N TYR A 43 3.17 -3.95 -9.40
CA TYR A 43 3.94 -2.88 -10.06
C TYR A 43 4.64 -3.32 -11.36
N PRO A 44 5.17 -4.55 -11.48
CA PRO A 44 5.65 -5.04 -12.77
C PRO A 44 4.58 -4.98 -13.86
N GLN A 45 3.34 -5.37 -13.55
CA GLN A 45 2.23 -5.33 -14.51
C GLN A 45 1.88 -3.89 -14.89
N LEU A 46 1.72 -2.99 -13.92
CA LEU A 46 1.40 -1.58 -14.17
C LEU A 46 2.50 -0.87 -14.99
N ARG A 47 3.76 -1.22 -14.76
CA ARG A 47 4.89 -0.70 -15.54
C ARG A 47 4.87 -1.18 -16.98
N GLU A 48 4.57 -2.46 -17.23
CA GLU A 48 4.42 -2.96 -18.61
C GLU A 48 3.21 -2.33 -19.32
N GLU A 49 2.12 -2.08 -18.61
CA GLU A 49 0.97 -1.34 -19.14
C GLU A 49 1.36 0.08 -19.54
N ALA A 50 1.99 0.84 -18.64
CA ALA A 50 2.46 2.20 -18.92
C ALA A 50 3.40 2.26 -20.15
N LYS A 51 4.28 1.25 -20.33
CA LYS A 51 5.10 1.14 -21.54
C LYS A 51 4.28 0.91 -22.80
N ALA A 52 3.25 0.06 -22.73
CA ALA A 52 2.41 -0.25 -23.88
C ALA A 52 1.63 0.97 -24.38
N PHE A 53 1.31 1.92 -23.49
CA PHE A 53 0.62 3.16 -23.81
C PHE A 53 1.55 4.39 -23.99
N SER A 54 2.87 4.22 -23.89
CA SER A 54 3.85 5.31 -23.92
C SER A 54 3.55 6.43 -22.89
N ASP A 55 3.10 6.05 -21.70
CA ASP A 55 2.80 7.01 -20.62
C ASP A 55 4.05 7.25 -19.74
N ASP A 56 4.91 8.17 -20.20
CA ASP A 56 6.21 8.47 -19.58
C ASP A 56 6.09 8.93 -18.11
N GLU A 57 4.99 9.59 -17.74
CA GLU A 57 4.80 10.08 -16.38
C GLU A 57 4.21 8.97 -15.47
N ALA A 58 3.48 7.98 -16.01
CA ALA A 58 3.18 6.74 -15.28
C ALA A 58 4.45 5.92 -15.01
N LEU A 59 5.37 5.86 -15.99
CA LEU A 59 6.68 5.21 -15.81
C LEU A 59 7.51 5.92 -14.73
N THR A 60 7.49 7.25 -14.69
CA THR A 60 8.17 8.03 -13.65
C THR A 60 7.62 7.72 -12.26
N ILE A 61 6.29 7.65 -12.11
CA ILE A 61 5.66 7.29 -10.83
C ILE A 61 6.01 5.85 -10.44
N ALA A 62 6.00 4.91 -11.40
CA ALA A 62 6.37 3.52 -11.14
C ALA A 62 7.83 3.37 -10.68
N ASP A 63 8.76 4.12 -11.27
CA ASP A 63 10.17 4.12 -10.85
C ASP A 63 10.34 4.72 -9.44
N GLN A 64 9.66 5.83 -9.12
CA GLN A 64 9.64 6.40 -7.76
C GLN A 64 9.06 5.42 -6.73
N LEU A 65 8.01 4.69 -7.12
CA LEU A 65 7.41 3.69 -6.27
C LEU A 65 8.43 2.60 -5.94
N LEU A 66 9.11 2.03 -6.95
CA LEU A 66 10.17 1.02 -6.76
C LEU A 66 11.26 1.46 -5.77
N GLU A 67 11.73 2.72 -5.85
CA GLU A 67 12.70 3.27 -4.89
C GLU A 67 12.15 3.31 -3.45
N ARG A 68 10.88 3.69 -3.28
CA ARG A 68 10.22 3.71 -1.96
C ARG A 68 9.95 2.32 -1.42
N LEU A 69 9.82 1.32 -2.29
CA LEU A 69 9.54 -0.04 -1.85
C LEU A 69 10.65 -0.58 -0.96
N GLU A 70 11.92 -0.36 -1.29
CA GLU A 70 13.04 -0.86 -0.50
C GLU A 70 12.95 -0.44 0.97
N MET A 71 12.69 0.86 1.21
CA MET A 71 12.52 1.40 2.55
C MET A 71 11.32 0.80 3.29
N SER A 72 10.17 0.69 2.61
CA SER A 72 8.96 0.13 3.21
C SER A 72 9.12 -1.35 3.53
N THR A 73 9.77 -2.11 2.65
CA THR A 73 10.01 -3.55 2.79
C THR A 73 10.96 -3.82 3.94
N GLU A 74 12.06 -3.08 4.06
CA GLU A 74 12.98 -3.22 5.20
C GLU A 74 12.28 -2.90 6.53
N LEU A 75 11.39 -1.90 6.54
CA LEU A 75 10.61 -1.56 7.73
C LEU A 75 9.69 -2.71 8.15
N VAL A 76 8.99 -3.33 7.20
CA VAL A 76 8.11 -4.48 7.47
C VAL A 76 8.90 -5.69 7.94
N LEU A 77 10.02 -6.01 7.30
CA LEU A 77 10.89 -7.11 7.72
C LEU A 77 11.44 -6.89 9.14
N SER A 78 11.77 -5.65 9.50
CA SER A 78 12.23 -5.29 10.84
C SER A 78 11.12 -5.48 11.88
N PHE A 79 9.88 -5.12 11.55
CA PHE A 79 8.72 -5.36 12.41
C PHE A 79 8.50 -6.87 12.61
N ASP A 80 8.46 -7.65 11.54
CA ASP A 80 8.29 -9.10 11.59
C ASP A 80 9.36 -9.76 12.48
N ALA A 81 10.63 -9.36 12.31
CA ALA A 81 11.74 -9.87 13.11
C ALA A 81 11.61 -9.55 14.61
N ASP A 82 11.05 -8.39 14.98
CA ASP A 82 10.83 -8.03 16.38
C ASP A 82 9.75 -8.89 17.04
N TYR A 83 8.76 -9.38 16.29
CA TYR A 83 7.64 -10.17 16.84
C TYR A 83 7.66 -11.68 16.46
N ALA A 84 8.72 -12.14 15.78
CA ALA A 84 8.85 -13.51 15.26
C ALA A 84 8.65 -14.64 16.28
N THR A 85 8.99 -14.46 17.56
CA THR A 85 8.84 -15.50 18.60
C THR A 85 8.00 -15.02 19.78
N PRO A 86 7.34 -15.92 20.54
CA PRO A 86 6.58 -15.53 21.73
C PRO A 86 7.43 -14.75 22.74
N SER A 87 8.66 -15.20 23.00
CA SER A 87 9.57 -14.52 23.93
C SER A 87 9.97 -13.11 23.48
N ARG A 88 10.15 -12.89 22.18
CA ARG A 88 10.44 -11.54 21.65
C ARG A 88 9.19 -10.67 21.66
N CYS A 89 8.04 -11.24 21.30
CA CYS A 89 6.76 -10.57 21.36
C CYS A 89 6.48 -10.03 22.77
N ASP A 90 6.62 -10.85 23.80
CA ASP A 90 6.46 -10.43 25.20
C ASP A 90 7.44 -9.32 25.59
N TYR A 91 8.70 -9.44 25.15
CA TYR A 91 9.75 -8.46 25.45
C TYR A 91 9.51 -7.10 24.75
N TYR A 92 9.03 -7.12 23.51
CA TYR A 92 8.81 -5.93 22.68
C TYR A 92 7.37 -5.43 22.68
N LEU A 93 6.46 -6.04 23.42
CA LEU A 93 5.04 -5.66 23.45
C LEU A 93 4.86 -4.17 23.80
N SER A 94 5.62 -3.68 24.78
CA SER A 94 5.66 -2.25 25.17
C SER A 94 6.03 -1.29 24.03
N ARG A 95 6.67 -1.77 22.97
CA ARG A 95 7.09 -0.99 21.80
C ARG A 95 6.07 -1.03 20.66
N LEU A 96 5.07 -1.90 20.74
CA LEU A 96 4.12 -2.12 19.66
C LEU A 96 3.40 -0.84 19.22
N PRO A 97 2.90 0.04 20.12
CA PRO A 97 2.26 1.30 19.70
C PRO A 97 3.20 2.19 18.87
N ALA A 98 4.45 2.35 19.33
CA ALA A 98 5.45 3.14 18.61
C ALA A 98 5.84 2.50 17.27
N TRP A 99 5.83 1.17 17.20
CA TRP A 99 6.04 0.43 15.95
C TRP A 99 4.90 0.65 14.96
N LEU A 100 3.64 0.59 15.40
CA LEU A 100 2.47 0.84 14.56
C LEU A 100 2.47 2.27 14.00
N ASP A 101 2.84 3.25 14.82
CA ASP A 101 3.03 4.63 14.39
C ASP A 101 4.15 4.78 13.34
N ARG A 102 5.25 4.05 13.51
CA ARG A 102 6.36 4.04 12.56
C ARG A 102 5.94 3.38 11.25
N LEU A 103 5.19 2.30 11.29
CA LEU A 103 4.63 1.64 10.10
C LEU A 103 3.68 2.56 9.36
N ALA A 104 2.76 3.24 10.04
CA ALA A 104 1.84 4.19 9.41
C ALA A 104 2.60 5.28 8.63
N ARG A 105 3.57 5.94 9.27
CA ARG A 105 4.37 6.97 8.61
C ARG A 105 5.27 6.41 7.50
N GLY A 106 5.82 5.22 7.69
CA GLY A 106 6.68 4.57 6.69
C GLY A 106 5.93 4.13 5.44
N LEU A 107 4.64 3.83 5.57
CA LEU A 107 3.79 3.39 4.46
C LEU A 107 2.99 4.53 3.80
N GLU A 108 2.85 5.68 4.46
CA GLU A 108 2.08 6.83 3.93
C GLU A 108 2.53 7.24 2.51
N SER A 109 3.83 7.49 2.32
CA SER A 109 4.37 7.83 1.00
C SER A 109 4.20 6.73 -0.04
N ARG A 110 4.10 5.46 0.40
CA ARG A 110 3.84 4.34 -0.52
C ARG A 110 2.38 4.34 -0.96
N PHE A 111 1.43 4.55 -0.03
CA PHE A 111 0.01 4.67 -0.37
C PHE A 111 -0.24 5.83 -1.34
N ASP A 112 0.37 6.99 -1.10
CA ASP A 112 0.23 8.15 -1.98
C ASP A 112 0.71 7.88 -3.41
N LEU A 113 1.81 7.14 -3.57
CA LEU A 113 2.36 6.78 -4.88
C LEU A 113 1.50 5.70 -5.57
N GLU A 114 0.99 4.73 -4.81
CA GLU A 114 0.05 3.72 -5.32
C GLU A 114 -1.24 4.37 -5.84
N ASP A 115 -1.83 5.28 -5.07
CA ASP A 115 -3.06 5.99 -5.45
C ASP A 115 -2.84 6.85 -6.71
N GLN A 116 -1.70 7.54 -6.81
CA GLN A 116 -1.32 8.29 -8.01
C GLN A 116 -1.18 7.41 -9.24
N LEU A 117 -0.51 6.26 -9.10
CA LEU A 117 -0.30 5.32 -10.21
C LEU A 117 -1.63 4.72 -10.70
N ILE A 118 -2.48 4.26 -9.77
CA ILE A 118 -3.81 3.72 -10.09
C ILE A 118 -4.68 4.79 -10.75
N GLY A 119 -4.76 5.98 -10.15
CA GLY A 119 -5.59 7.08 -10.65
C GLY A 119 -5.18 7.50 -12.06
N ARG A 120 -3.87 7.52 -12.34
CA ARG A 120 -3.34 7.86 -13.66
C ARG A 120 -3.69 6.81 -14.72
N LEU A 121 -3.45 5.53 -14.44
CA LEU A 121 -3.77 4.46 -15.38
C LEU A 121 -5.27 4.41 -15.67
N HIS A 122 -6.11 4.64 -14.64
CA HIS A 122 -7.56 4.77 -14.82
C HIS A 122 -7.93 5.96 -15.71
N ALA A 123 -7.31 7.12 -15.53
CA ALA A 123 -7.60 8.32 -16.31
C ALA A 123 -7.11 8.22 -17.77
N ALA A 124 -5.89 7.70 -17.97
CA ALA A 124 -5.27 7.55 -19.29
C ALA A 124 -5.97 6.47 -20.13
N HIS A 125 -6.51 5.42 -19.50
CA HIS A 125 -7.12 4.27 -20.18
C HIS A 125 -8.65 4.23 -20.06
N SER A 126 -9.27 5.30 -19.54
CA SER A 126 -10.73 5.45 -19.61
C SER A 126 -11.16 5.57 -21.08
N PRO A 127 -12.14 4.78 -21.55
CA PRO A 127 -12.65 4.94 -22.91
C PRO A 127 -13.14 6.38 -23.07
N PRO A 128 -12.86 7.05 -24.21
CA PRO A 128 -13.32 8.41 -24.44
C PRO A 128 -14.83 8.41 -24.25
N THR A 129 -15.30 9.18 -23.27
CA THR A 129 -16.73 9.44 -23.09
C THR A 129 -17.21 9.95 -24.43
N GLU A 130 -18.11 9.20 -25.08
CA GLU A 130 -18.67 9.57 -26.37
C GLU A 130 -19.23 10.99 -26.27
N ALA A 131 -18.45 11.95 -26.76
CA ALA A 131 -18.92 13.29 -26.97
C ALA A 131 -20.02 13.20 -28.03
N GLN A 132 -21.28 13.28 -27.60
CA GLN A 132 -22.39 13.53 -28.49
C GLN A 132 -22.24 14.94 -29.08
N CYS A 133 -21.43 15.05 -30.13
CA CYS A 133 -21.49 16.08 -31.15
C CYS A 133 -22.21 15.40 -32.33
N SER A 134 -23.45 15.71 -32.69
CA SER A 134 -23.91 16.95 -33.30
C SER A 134 -25.22 16.58 -34.00
N ILE A 135 -26.25 17.43 -34.01
CA ILE A 135 -26.99 17.72 -35.27
C ILE A 135 -27.50 19.16 -35.16
N GLY A 136 -26.80 20.08 -35.82
CA GLY A 136 -27.43 21.30 -36.28
C GLY A 136 -28.39 20.95 -37.41
N VAL A 137 -29.64 21.41 -37.32
CA VAL A 137 -30.52 21.53 -38.49
C VAL A 137 -30.89 23.00 -38.60
N THR A 138 -30.25 23.67 -39.55
CA THR A 138 -30.84 24.81 -40.23
C THR A 138 -31.91 24.28 -41.19
N SER A 139 -33.07 24.95 -41.27
CA SER A 139 -33.69 25.39 -42.55
C SER A 139 -35.14 25.86 -42.36
N SER A 140 -35.37 27.06 -42.91
CA SER A 140 -36.62 27.65 -43.45
C SER A 140 -37.70 28.15 -42.50
#